data_AF-A0A5X8Y216-F1
#
_entry.id   AF-A0A5X8Y216-F1
#
_cell.length_a   1.000
_cell.length_b   1.000
_cell.length_c   1.000
_cell.angle_alpha   90.00
_cell.angle_beta   90.00
_cell.angle_gamma   90.00
#
_symmetry.space_group_name_H-M   'P 1'
#
loop_
_entity.id
_entity.type
_entity.pdbx_description
1 polymer ?
#
loop_
_entity_poly.entity_id
_entity_poly.type
_entity_poly.pdbx_seq_one_letter_code
_entity_poly.pdbx_strand_id
1 'polypeptide(L)'
;MLINLFCQILDIYNKIRNKYYQTRRFLSILPHLKKMDVKLNTRCYPEFFHVSAELSNEVICRADVTVRGECAILEYLFIEDDFMLFNVSLKNRGVGTKVLNEVIQLAKKRGCKNISGEMKKSNISKLTRFYGKSGFKITGERFRYDLRDE
;
A
#
# COMPACT_ATOMS: atom_id res chain seq x y z
N MET A 1 -10.76 -27.17 -30.56
CA MET A 1 -11.35 -25.85 -30.89
C MET A 1 -12.30 -25.34 -29.80
N LEU A 2 -13.26 -26.15 -29.31
CA LEU A 2 -14.19 -25.75 -28.23
C LEU A 2 -13.50 -25.35 -26.91
N ILE A 3 -12.48 -26.09 -26.47
CA ILE A 3 -11.79 -25.80 -25.19
C ILE A 3 -11.16 -24.40 -25.20
N ASN A 4 -10.54 -24.00 -26.31
CA ASN A 4 -9.95 -22.66 -26.45
C ASN A 4 -11.02 -21.55 -26.40
N LEU A 5 -12.20 -21.80 -26.97
CA LEU A 5 -13.32 -20.86 -26.92
C LEU A 5 -13.85 -20.70 -25.48
N PHE A 6 -13.98 -21.81 -24.73
CA PHE A 6 -14.36 -21.77 -23.32
C PHE A 6 -13.36 -21.01 -22.46
N CYS A 7 -12.04 -21.21 -22.65
CA CYS A 7 -11.02 -20.46 -21.95
C CYS A 7 -11.11 -18.95 -22.23
N GLN A 8 -11.32 -18.56 -23.50
CA GLN A 8 -11.48 -17.15 -23.87
C GLN A 8 -12.71 -16.51 -23.22
N ILE A 9 -13.85 -17.22 -23.18
CA ILE A 9 -15.07 -16.74 -22.53
C ILE A 9 -14.85 -16.60 -21.01
N LEU A 10 -14.17 -17.56 -20.38
CA LEU A 10 -13.87 -17.51 -18.94
C LEU A 10 -12.97 -16.32 -18.61
N ASP A 11 -11.96 -16.03 -19.44
CA ASP A 11 -11.09 -14.87 -19.27
C ASP A 11 -11.85 -13.55 -19.38
N ILE A 12 -12.77 -13.44 -20.35
CA ILE A 12 -13.63 -12.26 -20.52
C ILE A 12 -14.54 -12.10 -19.30
N TYR A 13 -15.17 -13.19 -18.84
CA TYR A 13 -16.02 -13.19 -17.66
C TYR A 13 -15.26 -12.71 -16.42
N ASN A 14 -14.05 -13.24 -16.19
CA ASN A 14 -13.20 -12.86 -15.07
C ASN A 14 -12.81 -11.38 -15.13
N LYS A 15 -12.51 -10.84 -16.33
CA LYS A 15 -12.22 -9.41 -16.52
C LYS A 15 -13.43 -8.52 -16.20
N ILE A 16 -14.63 -8.88 -16.69
CA ILE A 16 -15.87 -8.14 -16.42
C ILE A 16 -16.19 -8.18 -14.93
N ARG A 17 -16.14 -9.37 -14.33
CA ARG A 17 -16.39 -9.59 -12.91
C ARG A 17 -15.44 -8.77 -12.04
N ASN A 18 -14.15 -8.75 -12.37
CA ASN A 18 -13.17 -7.94 -11.65
C ASN A 18 -13.53 -6.45 -11.74
N LYS A 19 -13.78 -5.93 -12.94
CA LYS A 19 -14.15 -4.51 -13.15
C LYS A 19 -15.45 -4.12 -12.43
N TYR A 20 -16.42 -5.02 -12.36
CA TYR A 20 -17.64 -4.83 -11.57
C TYR A 20 -17.33 -4.68 -10.08
N TYR A 21 -16.52 -5.57 -9.49
CA TYR A 21 -16.13 -5.45 -8.08
C TYR A 21 -15.39 -4.15 -7.79
N GLN A 22 -14.45 -3.76 -8.67
CA GLN A 22 -13.72 -2.50 -8.54
C GLN A 22 -14.67 -1.30 -8.52
N THR A 23 -15.63 -1.27 -9.46
CA THR A 23 -16.62 -0.19 -9.55
C THR A 23 -17.51 -0.14 -8.32
N ARG A 24 -17.94 -1.29 -7.81
CA ARG A 24 -18.77 -1.38 -6.61
C ARG A 24 -18.03 -0.87 -5.36
N ARG A 25 -16.76 -1.26 -5.18
CA ARG A 25 -15.91 -0.75 -4.08
C ARG A 25 -15.66 0.75 -4.20
N PHE A 26 -15.48 1.28 -5.40
CA PHE A 26 -15.33 2.71 -5.60
C PHE A 26 -16.62 3.48 -5.22
N LEU A 27 -17.77 2.98 -5.67
CA LEU A 27 -19.06 3.60 -5.38
C LEU A 27 -19.39 3.59 -3.88
N SER A 28 -18.96 2.56 -3.12
CA SER A 28 -19.18 2.52 -1.66
C SER A 28 -18.37 3.60 -0.93
N ILE A 29 -17.19 3.96 -1.42
CA ILE A 29 -16.36 5.00 -0.79
C ILE A 29 -16.62 6.41 -1.30
N LEU A 30 -17.22 6.56 -2.49
CA LEU A 30 -17.42 7.84 -3.18
C LEU A 30 -18.09 8.92 -2.29
N PRO A 31 -19.14 8.62 -1.50
CA PRO A 31 -19.76 9.61 -0.61
C PRO A 31 -18.82 10.12 0.50
N HIS A 32 -17.82 9.32 0.87
CA HIS A 32 -16.93 9.56 2.01
C HIS A 32 -15.61 10.23 1.61
N LEU A 33 -15.31 10.31 0.32
CA LEU A 33 -14.10 10.96 -0.22
C LEU A 33 -13.98 12.45 0.14
N LYS A 34 -15.09 13.14 0.39
CA LYS A 34 -15.06 14.57 0.76
C LYS A 34 -14.51 14.80 2.17
N LYS A 35 -14.96 14.00 3.15
CA LYS A 35 -14.54 14.11 4.57
C LYS A 35 -13.19 13.48 4.82
N MET A 36 -12.90 12.39 4.11
CA MET A 36 -11.58 11.77 4.08
C MET A 36 -11.02 11.36 5.44
N ASP A 37 -11.93 10.99 6.33
CA ASP A 37 -11.61 10.43 7.64
C ASP A 37 -11.24 8.96 7.48
N VAL A 38 -9.95 8.74 7.26
CA VAL A 38 -9.39 7.40 7.07
C VAL A 38 -9.03 6.84 8.43
N LYS A 39 -9.60 5.69 8.76
CA LYS A 39 -9.26 4.94 9.96
C LYS A 39 -8.00 4.11 9.69
N LEU A 40 -7.00 4.23 10.55
CA LEU A 40 -5.86 3.32 10.54
C LEU A 40 -6.20 2.06 11.33
N ASN A 41 -5.76 0.92 10.83
CA ASN A 41 -5.95 -0.38 11.46
C ASN A 41 -4.63 -1.14 11.44
N THR A 42 -4.26 -1.72 12.58
CA THR A 42 -2.96 -2.36 12.77
C THR A 42 -3.14 -3.78 13.26
N ARG A 43 -2.44 -4.73 12.62
CA ARG A 43 -2.36 -6.12 13.08
C ARG A 43 -0.91 -6.47 13.34
N CYS A 44 -0.61 -6.90 14.56
CA CYS A 44 0.75 -7.17 15.02
C CYS A 44 0.93 -8.66 15.36
N TYR A 45 1.97 -9.26 14.82
CA TYR A 45 2.45 -10.61 15.12
C TYR A 45 3.93 -10.54 15.51
N PRO A 46 4.52 -11.59 16.11
CA PRO A 46 5.92 -11.52 16.56
C PRO A 46 6.89 -11.09 15.45
N GLU A 47 6.82 -11.73 14.29
CA GLU A 47 7.78 -11.52 13.19
C GLU A 47 7.28 -10.58 12.08
N PHE A 48 6.02 -10.14 12.14
CA PHE A 48 5.47 -9.24 11.12
C PHE A 48 4.35 -8.35 11.66
N PHE A 49 4.08 -7.26 10.97
CA PHE A 49 2.89 -6.45 11.21
C PHE A 49 2.34 -5.88 9.91
N HIS A 50 1.08 -5.50 9.99
CA HIS A 50 0.30 -4.97 8.91
C HIS A 50 -0.36 -3.67 9.35
N VAL A 51 -0.31 -2.66 8.49
CA VAL A 51 -1.00 -1.38 8.67
C VAL A 51 -1.90 -1.16 7.47
N SER A 52 -3.19 -0.93 7.69
CA SER A 52 -4.13 -0.52 6.65
C SER A 52 -4.74 0.84 6.95
N ALA A 53 -5.10 1.53 5.87
CA ALA A 53 -5.95 2.69 5.88
C ALA A 53 -7.30 2.28 5.28
N GLU A 54 -8.36 2.46 6.07
CA GLU A 54 -9.73 2.09 5.73
C GLU A 54 -10.61 3.33 5.59
N LEU A 55 -11.42 3.36 4.55
CA LEU A 55 -12.46 4.36 4.34
C LEU A 55 -13.79 3.63 4.13
N SER A 56 -14.73 3.80 5.05
CA SER A 56 -16.04 3.10 5.00
C SER A 56 -15.90 1.57 4.95
N ASN A 57 -15.00 1.01 5.77
CA ASN A 57 -14.65 -0.40 5.85
C ASN A 57 -13.97 -0.99 4.60
N GLU A 58 -13.65 -0.16 3.60
CA GLU A 58 -12.84 -0.55 2.46
C GLU A 58 -11.38 -0.19 2.70
N VAL A 59 -10.49 -1.18 2.58
CA VAL A 59 -9.04 -0.94 2.61
C VAL A 59 -8.65 -0.22 1.32
N ILE A 60 -8.13 1.00 1.48
CA ILE A 60 -7.69 1.85 0.37
C ILE A 60 -6.15 1.94 0.26
N CYS A 61 -5.44 1.60 1.34
CA CYS A 61 -3.99 1.52 1.36
C CYS A 61 -3.53 0.52 2.43
N ARG A 62 -2.42 -0.16 2.16
CA ARG A 62 -1.88 -1.22 3.00
C ARG A 62 -0.35 -1.19 3.00
N ALA A 63 0.24 -1.48 4.15
CA ALA A 63 1.63 -1.81 4.32
C ALA A 63 1.79 -3.17 5.02
N ASP A 64 2.71 -4.00 4.53
CA ASP A 64 3.14 -5.24 5.16
C ASP A 64 4.62 -5.16 5.50
N VAL A 65 4.95 -5.51 6.74
CA VAL A 65 6.30 -5.33 7.28
C VAL A 65 6.74 -6.59 8.00
N THR A 66 7.86 -7.16 7.57
CA THR A 66 8.56 -8.25 8.27
C THR A 66 9.59 -7.64 9.22
N VAL A 67 9.71 -8.15 10.44
CA VAL A 67 10.74 -7.73 11.39
C VAL A 67 11.79 -8.83 11.50
N ARG A 68 13.05 -8.47 11.18
CA ARG A 68 14.20 -9.38 11.28
C ARG A 68 15.28 -8.73 12.13
N GLY A 69 15.37 -9.18 13.39
CA GLY A 69 16.22 -8.55 14.39
C GLY A 69 15.90 -7.06 14.51
N GLU A 70 16.91 -6.21 14.34
CA GLU A 70 16.78 -4.76 14.45
C GLU A 70 16.38 -4.06 13.13
N CYS A 71 15.89 -4.82 12.14
CA CYS A 71 15.47 -4.28 10.84
C CYS A 71 14.00 -4.58 10.56
N ALA A 72 13.24 -3.55 10.17
CA ALA A 72 11.91 -3.68 9.61
C ALA A 72 12.01 -3.68 8.07
N ILE A 73 11.58 -4.76 7.43
CA ILE A 73 11.56 -4.91 5.98
C ILE A 73 10.14 -4.58 5.50
N LEU A 74 9.98 -3.45 4.82
CA LEU A 74 8.74 -3.04 4.17
C LEU A 74 8.60 -3.83 2.86
N GLU A 75 7.93 -4.98 2.95
CA GLU A 75 7.70 -5.91 1.83
C GLU A 75 6.78 -5.29 0.78
N TYR A 76 5.72 -4.63 1.27
CA TYR A 76 4.70 -4.02 0.42
C TYR A 76 4.22 -2.72 1.04
N LEU A 77 4.14 -1.66 0.23
CA LEU A 77 3.32 -0.48 0.50
C LEU A 77 2.53 -0.17 -0.76
N PHE A 78 1.22 -0.34 -0.68
CA PHE A 78 0.35 -0.27 -1.84
C PHE A 78 -0.86 0.61 -1.54
N ILE A 79 -1.16 1.50 -2.49
CA ILE A 79 -2.49 2.08 -2.61
C ILE A 79 -3.20 1.18 -3.60
N GLU A 80 -4.28 0.54 -3.16
CA GLU A 80 -5.03 -0.44 -3.94
C GLU A 80 -5.32 0.09 -5.36
N ASP A 81 -4.88 -0.65 -6.39
CA ASP A 81 -4.90 -0.23 -7.81
C ASP A 81 -6.32 0.15 -8.28
N ASP A 82 -7.32 -0.52 -7.70
CA ASP A 82 -8.75 -0.24 -7.87
C ASP A 82 -9.08 1.23 -7.58
N PHE A 83 -8.38 1.87 -6.64
CA PHE A 83 -8.55 3.29 -6.32
C PHE A 83 -7.56 4.18 -7.08
N MET A 84 -6.50 3.62 -7.67
CA MET A 84 -5.58 4.36 -8.54
C MET A 84 -6.15 4.62 -9.94
N LEU A 85 -7.00 3.73 -10.45
CA LEU A 85 -7.69 3.87 -11.75
C LEU A 85 -8.80 4.92 -11.73
N PHE A 86 -9.47 5.11 -10.60
CA PHE A 86 -10.59 6.03 -10.46
C PHE A 86 -10.26 7.33 -9.72
N ASN A 87 -9.02 7.53 -9.21
CA ASN A 87 -8.76 8.61 -8.27
C ASN A 87 -7.41 9.32 -8.40
N VAL A 88 -7.41 10.41 -9.17
CA VAL A 88 -6.48 11.55 -9.02
C VAL A 88 -6.69 12.25 -7.65
N SER A 89 -7.85 12.07 -7.01
CA SER A 89 -8.24 12.73 -5.74
C SER A 89 -7.87 11.97 -4.45
N LEU A 90 -7.47 10.70 -4.51
CA LEU A 90 -6.85 9.99 -3.36
C LEU A 90 -5.32 10.09 -3.39
N LYS A 91 -4.73 10.05 -4.59
CA LYS A 91 -3.36 10.54 -4.81
C LYS A 91 -3.32 12.00 -4.34
N ASN A 92 -2.30 12.36 -3.56
CA ASN A 92 -2.08 13.71 -3.00
C ASN A 92 -2.82 14.08 -1.71
N ARG A 93 -3.49 13.14 -1.03
CA ARG A 93 -4.13 13.45 0.25
C ARG A 93 -3.50 12.78 1.48
N GLY A 94 -2.26 12.33 1.33
CA GLY A 94 -1.42 11.89 2.45
C GLY A 94 -1.76 10.52 3.05
N VAL A 95 -2.68 9.73 2.47
CA VAL A 95 -3.03 8.40 3.01
C VAL A 95 -1.81 7.48 3.11
N GLY A 96 -1.01 7.40 2.02
CA GLY A 96 0.23 6.62 2.04
C GLY A 96 1.22 7.12 3.08
N THR A 97 1.30 8.43 3.31
CA THR A 97 2.12 9.03 4.37
C THR A 97 1.61 8.68 5.76
N LYS A 98 0.29 8.68 6.00
CA LYS A 98 -0.31 8.25 7.28
C LYS A 98 0.03 6.79 7.59
N VAL A 99 -0.12 5.90 6.61
CA VAL A 99 0.24 4.48 6.75
C VAL A 99 1.74 4.33 6.98
N LEU A 100 2.58 5.04 6.24
CA LEU A 100 4.05 4.98 6.40
C LEU A 100 4.51 5.50 7.77
N ASN A 101 3.87 6.56 8.28
CA ASN A 101 4.18 7.09 9.61
C ASN A 101 3.82 6.09 10.71
N GLU A 102 2.68 5.42 10.61
CA GLU A 102 2.30 4.35 11.54
C GLU A 102 3.29 3.17 11.47
N VAL A 103 3.74 2.80 10.26
CA VAL A 103 4.81 1.81 10.09
C VAL A 103 6.10 2.23 10.81
N ILE A 104 6.50 3.50 10.70
CA ILE A 104 7.67 4.05 11.39
C ILE A 104 7.52 3.93 12.91
N GLN A 105 6.37 4.32 13.46
CA GLN A 105 6.11 4.24 14.89
C GLN A 105 6.12 2.80 15.41
N LEU A 106 5.52 1.86 14.67
CA LEU A 106 5.51 0.45 15.04
C LEU A 106 6.91 -0.18 14.96
N ALA A 107 7.70 0.16 13.93
CA ALA A 107 9.07 -0.31 13.82
C ALA A 107 9.94 0.20 14.98
N LYS A 108 9.81 1.48 15.35
CA LYS A 108 10.47 2.04 16.54
C LYS A 108 10.06 1.31 17.82
N LYS A 109 8.76 1.09 18.03
CA LYS A 109 8.24 0.37 19.21
C LYS A 109 8.76 -1.06 19.31
N ARG A 110 9.10 -1.69 18.19
CA ARG A 110 9.70 -3.03 18.13
C ARG A 110 11.22 -3.04 18.27
N GLY A 111 11.86 -1.90 18.53
CA GLY A 111 13.30 -1.79 18.68
C GLY A 111 14.07 -1.88 17.37
N CYS A 112 13.41 -1.69 16.23
CA CYS A 112 14.12 -1.64 14.95
C CYS A 112 14.97 -0.37 14.88
N LYS A 113 16.19 -0.50 14.36
CA LYS A 113 17.11 0.62 14.08
C LYS A 113 16.93 1.22 12.70
N ASN A 114 16.30 0.49 11.78
CA ASN A 114 16.05 0.97 10.43
C ASN A 114 14.85 0.27 9.78
N ILE A 115 14.32 0.92 8.75
CA ILE A 115 13.34 0.35 7.81
C ILE A 115 14.01 0.23 6.46
N SER A 116 13.82 -0.89 5.76
CA SER A 116 14.37 -1.11 4.43
C SER A 116 13.37 -1.80 3.52
N GLY A 117 13.59 -1.75 2.21
CA GLY A 117 12.80 -2.49 1.25
C GLY A 117 13.28 -2.26 -0.18
N GLU A 118 12.59 -2.90 -1.13
CA GLU A 118 12.90 -2.82 -2.55
C GLU A 118 11.68 -2.35 -3.36
N MET A 119 11.94 -1.55 -4.39
CA MET A 119 10.95 -1.04 -5.32
C MET A 119 11.01 -1.85 -6.61
N LYS A 120 9.85 -2.22 -7.17
CA LYS A 120 9.81 -2.79 -8.52
C LYS A 120 10.33 -1.78 -9.54
N LYS A 121 11.16 -2.25 -10.48
CA LYS A 121 11.77 -1.43 -11.54
C LYS A 121 10.78 -0.55 -12.31
N SER A 122 9.58 -1.07 -12.58
CA SER A 122 8.50 -0.36 -13.26
C SER A 122 7.96 0.86 -12.50
N ASN A 123 8.23 0.96 -11.20
CA ASN A 123 7.66 1.98 -10.31
C ASN A 123 8.70 2.90 -9.65
N ILE A 124 9.99 2.75 -9.96
CA ILE A 124 11.09 3.50 -9.31
C ILE A 124 10.83 5.01 -9.32
N SER A 125 10.55 5.62 -10.48
CA SER A 125 10.42 7.07 -10.59
C SER A 125 9.32 7.65 -9.68
N LYS A 126 8.20 6.95 -9.53
CA LYS A 126 7.07 7.36 -8.67
C LYS A 126 7.40 7.17 -7.19
N LEU A 127 7.94 6.00 -6.84
CA LEU A 127 8.23 5.63 -5.45
C LEU A 127 9.42 6.40 -4.88
N THR A 128 10.43 6.71 -5.71
CA THR A 128 11.59 7.54 -5.32
C THR A 128 11.13 8.89 -4.77
N ARG A 129 10.16 9.55 -5.42
CA ARG A 129 9.63 10.83 -4.95
C ARG A 129 8.88 10.70 -3.63
N PHE A 130 8.08 9.64 -3.47
CA PHE A 130 7.28 9.42 -2.28
C PHE A 130 8.15 9.10 -1.05
N TYR A 131 9.07 8.12 -1.18
CA TYR A 131 9.97 7.72 -0.11
C TYR A 131 10.99 8.82 0.22
N GLY A 132 11.55 9.50 -0.80
CA GLY A 132 12.50 10.59 -0.59
C GLY A 132 11.89 11.77 0.19
N LYS A 133 10.64 12.14 -0.12
CA LYS A 133 9.90 13.14 0.66
C LYS A 133 9.64 12.73 2.11
N SER A 134 9.62 11.43 2.38
CA SER A 134 9.39 10.87 3.71
C SER A 134 10.70 10.59 4.46
N GLY A 135 11.84 11.09 3.96
CA GLY A 135 13.15 10.98 4.62
C GLY A 135 13.93 9.70 4.30
N PHE A 136 13.43 8.84 3.41
CA PHE A 136 14.14 7.62 3.04
C PHE A 136 15.31 7.93 2.09
N LYS A 137 16.47 7.33 2.39
CA LYS A 137 17.62 7.27 1.48
C LYS A 137 17.35 6.19 0.42
N ILE A 138 17.57 6.53 -0.85
CA ILE A 138 17.26 5.65 -1.98
C ILE A 138 18.55 5.36 -2.75
N THR A 139 18.78 4.10 -3.10
CA THR A 139 19.96 3.66 -3.86
C THR A 139 19.53 2.59 -4.87
N GLY A 140 19.42 2.97 -6.13
CA GLY A 140 18.88 2.12 -7.19
C GLY A 140 17.44 1.72 -6.89
N GLU A 141 17.20 0.42 -6.75
CA GLU A 141 15.87 -0.14 -6.45
C GLU A 141 15.60 -0.22 -4.94
N ARG A 142 16.58 0.07 -4.08
CA ARG A 142 16.48 -0.08 -2.64
C ARG A 142 16.17 1.24 -1.95
N PHE A 143 15.44 1.19 -0.85
CA PHE A 143 15.25 2.32 0.06
C PHE A 143 15.57 1.93 1.50
N ARG A 144 16.00 2.91 2.29
CA ARG A 144 16.30 2.76 3.72
C ARG A 144 15.96 4.02 4.49
N TYR A 145 15.40 3.85 5.68
CA TYR A 145 15.15 4.92 6.65
C TYR A 145 15.84 4.57 7.96
N ASP A 146 16.63 5.50 8.50
CA ASP A 146 17.28 5.33 9.79
C ASP A 146 16.30 5.76 10.89
N LEU A 147 16.03 4.88 11.86
CA LEU A 147 15.10 5.16 12.96
C LEU A 147 15.81 5.79 14.16
N ARG A 148 17.15 5.90 14.13
CA ARG A 148 17.98 6.39 15.26
C ARG A 148 18.21 7.90 15.24
N ASP A 149 17.85 8.58 14.15
CA ASP A 149 18.14 10.00 13.93
C ASP A 149 17.07 10.96 14.54
N GLU A 150 16.34 10.54 15.59
CA GLU A 150 15.39 11.39 16.35
C GLU A 150 15.52 11.21 17.87
#